data_AF-A0AA36G7T5-F1
#
_entry.id   AF-A0AA36G7T5-F1
#
_cell.length_a   1.000
_cell.length_b   1.000
_cell.length_c   1.000
_cell.angle_alpha   90.00
_cell.angle_beta   90.00
_cell.angle_gamma   90.00
#
_symmetry.space_group_name_H-M   'P 1'
#
loop_
_entity.id
_entity.type
_entity.pdbx_description
1 polymer ?
#
loop_
_entity_poly.entity_id
_entity_poly.type
_entity_poly.pdbx_seq_one_letter_code
_entity_poly.pdbx_strand_id
1 'polypeptide(L)'
;MADAQMNRFLQQLQAETQRQKFTEQVHTLTGRCWDVCFSDYRPPSKFDGKTQTCVQNCVNRMVDASNFMVEHLQKMEHGGGH
;
A
#
# COMPACT_ATOMS: atom_id res chain seq x y z
N MET A 1 -7.04 33.57 17.17
CA MET A 1 -5.96 33.59 16.15
C MET A 1 -5.04 32.38 16.27
N ALA A 2 -4.67 31.95 17.50
CA ALA A 2 -3.90 30.72 17.72
C ALA A 2 -4.57 29.44 17.20
N ASP A 3 -5.90 29.32 17.31
CA ASP A 3 -6.64 28.12 16.87
C ASP A 3 -6.61 27.91 15.34
N ALA A 4 -6.63 29.00 14.57
CA ALA A 4 -6.58 28.92 13.11
C ALA A 4 -5.22 28.45 12.59
N GLN A 5 -4.13 28.86 13.23
CA GLN A 5 -2.79 28.38 12.92
C GLN A 5 -2.62 26.90 13.34
N MET A 6 -3.12 26.53 14.51
CA MET A 6 -3.10 25.15 14.99
C MET A 6 -3.84 24.21 14.04
N ASN A 7 -5.05 24.58 13.61
CA ASN A 7 -5.84 23.76 12.68
C ASN A 7 -5.14 23.58 11.33
N ARG A 8 -4.49 24.62 10.79
CA ARG A 8 -3.69 24.52 9.56
C ARG A 8 -2.50 23.58 9.72
N PHE A 9 -1.81 23.65 10.85
CA PHE A 9 -0.70 22.75 11.15
C PHE A 9 -1.16 21.29 11.22
N LEU A 10 -2.28 21.01 11.90
CA LEU A 10 -2.85 19.66 11.97
C LEU A 10 -3.23 19.12 10.60
N GLN A 11 -3.83 19.94 9.73
CA GLN A 11 -4.15 19.54 8.36
C GLN A 11 -2.91 19.20 7.53
N GLN A 12 -1.85 20.01 7.66
CA GLN A 12 -0.57 19.74 6.99
C GLN A 12 0.07 18.45 7.49
N LEU A 13 0.07 18.24 8.81
CA LEU A 13 0.61 17.03 9.42
C LEU A 13 -0.13 15.78 8.96
N GLN A 14 -1.47 15.86 8.85
CA GLN A 14 -2.27 14.76 8.32
C GLN A 14 -1.92 14.46 6.86
N ALA A 15 -1.81 15.48 6.01
CA ALA A 15 -1.45 15.29 4.61
C ALA A 15 -0.06 14.63 4.45
N GLU A 16 0.93 15.10 5.21
CA GLU A 16 2.28 14.52 5.23
C GLU A 16 2.28 13.08 5.76
N THR A 17 1.51 12.80 6.79
CA THR A 17 1.35 11.43 7.32
C THR A 17 0.75 10.50 6.28
N GLN A 18 -0.28 10.94 5.54
CA GLN A 18 -0.86 10.13 4.46
C GLN A 18 0.14 9.89 3.33
N ARG A 19 0.93 10.90 2.97
CA ARG A 19 2.00 10.76 1.97
C ARG A 19 3.06 9.75 2.40
N GLN A 20 3.51 9.81 3.65
CA GLN A 20 4.48 8.85 4.19
C GLN A 20 3.95 7.42 4.15
N LYS A 21 2.70 7.20 4.59
CA LYS A 21 2.06 5.89 4.52
C LYS A 21 1.95 5.37 3.09
N PHE A 22 1.58 6.23 2.13
CA PHE A 22 1.54 5.85 0.73
C PHE A 22 2.92 5.41 0.22
N THR A 23 3.97 6.19 0.52
CA THR A 23 5.35 5.85 0.14
C THR A 23 5.78 4.50 0.73
N GLU A 24 5.46 4.25 2.00
CA GLU A 24 5.73 2.95 2.66
C GLU A 24 5.04 1.78 1.95
N GLN A 25 3.76 1.95 1.56
CA GLN A 25 3.03 0.94 0.80
C GLN A 25 3.65 0.69 -0.58
N VAL A 26 4.09 1.76 -1.27
CA VAL A 26 4.80 1.63 -2.55
C VAL A 26 6.08 0.81 -2.38
N HIS A 27 6.89 1.10 -1.37
CA HIS A 27 8.12 0.33 -1.11
C HIS A 27 7.82 -1.14 -0.78
N THR A 28 6.80 -1.38 0.05
CA THR A 28 6.38 -2.72 0.46
C THR A 28 5.93 -3.56 -0.75
N LEU A 29 5.04 -3.00 -1.58
CA LEU A 29 4.56 -3.66 -2.80
C LEU A 29 5.69 -3.87 -3.81
N THR A 30 6.58 -2.89 -3.96
CA THR A 30 7.74 -2.99 -4.85
C THR A 30 8.63 -4.15 -4.45
N GLY A 31 9.04 -4.23 -3.18
CA GLY A 31 9.88 -5.32 -2.69
C GLY A 31 9.21 -6.68 -2.85
N ARG A 32 7.96 -6.81 -2.40
CA ARG A 32 7.24 -8.09 -2.48
C ARG A 32 7.00 -8.53 -3.92
N CYS A 33 6.58 -7.63 -4.80
CA CYS A 33 6.35 -7.99 -6.20
C CYS A 33 7.66 -8.20 -6.97
N TRP A 34 8.76 -7.61 -6.51
CA TRP A 34 10.08 -7.98 -7.00
C TRP A 34 10.39 -9.45 -6.69
N ASP A 35 10.27 -9.85 -5.43
CA ASP A 35 10.54 -11.24 -4.99
C ASP A 35 9.65 -12.28 -5.69
N VAL A 36 8.40 -11.90 -6.01
CA VAL A 36 7.44 -12.80 -6.66
C VAL A 36 7.68 -12.90 -8.17
N CYS A 37 7.97 -11.79 -8.84
CA CYS A 37 7.98 -11.74 -10.30
C CYS A 37 9.37 -11.90 -10.94
N PHE A 38 10.45 -11.75 -10.17
CA PHE A 38 11.81 -11.81 -10.68
C PHE A 38 12.54 -13.02 -10.09
N SER A 39 13.02 -13.91 -10.97
CA SER A 39 13.82 -15.07 -10.57
C SER A 39 15.33 -14.79 -10.54
N ASP A 40 15.79 -13.75 -11.24
CA ASP A 40 17.17 -13.24 -11.18
C ASP A 40 17.13 -11.86 -10.52
N TYR A 41 17.99 -11.65 -9.52
CA TYR A 41 18.08 -10.38 -8.79
C TYR A 41 18.71 -9.25 -9.61
N ARG A 42 19.31 -9.55 -10.77
CA ARG A 42 19.85 -8.52 -11.66
C ARG A 42 18.73 -7.73 -12.34
N PRO A 43 18.67 -6.40 -12.14
CA PRO A 43 17.65 -5.58 -12.79
C PRO A 43 17.80 -5.62 -14.32
N PRO A 44 16.73 -5.95 -15.07
CA PRO A 44 16.79 -5.89 -16.52
C PRO A 44 16.74 -4.44 -17.00
N SER A 45 17.30 -4.17 -18.18
CA SER A 45 17.23 -2.84 -18.81
C SER A 45 15.80 -2.44 -19.23
N LYS A 46 14.92 -3.43 -19.39
CA LYS A 46 13.48 -3.28 -19.63
C LYS A 46 12.73 -4.50 -19.12
N PHE A 47 11.49 -4.30 -18.68
CA PHE A 47 10.60 -5.42 -18.36
C PHE A 47 10.13 -6.07 -19.66
N ASP A 48 10.24 -7.40 -19.74
CA ASP A 48 9.58 -8.16 -20.80
C ASP A 48 8.07 -8.26 -20.53
N GLY A 49 7.31 -8.71 -21.53
CA GLY A 49 5.85 -8.76 -21.41
C GLY A 49 5.36 -9.62 -20.23
N LYS A 50 6.04 -10.73 -19.94
CA LYS A 50 5.68 -11.62 -18.82
C LYS A 50 5.90 -10.94 -17.48
N THR A 51 7.02 -10.25 -17.31
CA THR A 51 7.37 -9.50 -16.11
C THR A 51 6.40 -8.35 -15.88
N GLN A 52 6.07 -7.58 -16.93
CA GLN A 52 5.07 -6.50 -16.83
C GLN A 52 3.71 -7.03 -16.36
N THR A 53 3.21 -8.09 -16.98
CA THR A 53 1.95 -8.73 -16.58
C THR A 53 2.03 -9.29 -15.16
N CYS A 54 3.15 -9.91 -14.78
CA CYS A 54 3.33 -10.41 -13.42
C CYS A 54 3.26 -9.29 -12.39
N VAL A 55 4.01 -8.19 -12.58
CA VAL A 55 4.04 -7.06 -11.63
C VAL A 55 2.65 -6.43 -11.50
N GLN A 56 1.94 -6.20 -12.61
CA GLN A 56 0.56 -5.69 -12.58
C GLN A 56 -0.37 -6.61 -11.77
N ASN A 57 -0.31 -7.92 -12.04
CA ASN A 57 -1.13 -8.89 -11.34
C ASN A 57 -0.74 -8.97 -9.86
N CYS A 58 0.54 -9.00 -9.53
CA CYS A 58 1.04 -9.07 -8.17
C CYS A 58 0.52 -7.89 -7.33
N VAL A 59 0.68 -6.66 -7.83
CA VAL A 59 0.19 -5.46 -7.12
C VAL A 59 -1.32 -5.52 -6.92
N ASN A 60 -2.09 -5.82 -7.98
CA ASN A 60 -3.55 -5.91 -7.89
C ASN A 60 -4.00 -6.97 -6.87
N ARG A 61 -3.39 -8.16 -6.90
CA ARG A 61 -3.73 -9.26 -5.96
C ARG A 61 -3.36 -8.92 -4.52
N MET A 62 -2.24 -8.23 -4.28
CA MET A 62 -1.84 -7.81 -2.93
C MET A 62 -2.80 -6.77 -2.35
N VAL A 63 -3.25 -5.81 -3.17
CA VAL A 63 -4.26 -4.82 -2.76
C VAL A 63 -5.61 -5.49 -2.52
N ASP A 64 -6.06 -6.36 -3.43
CA ASP A 64 -7.31 -7.13 -3.27
C ASP A 64 -7.30 -7.95 -1.96
N ALA A 65 -6.20 -8.65 -1.68
CA ALA A 65 -6.04 -9.44 -0.47
C ALA A 65 -6.03 -8.57 0.79
N SER A 66 -5.33 -7.44 0.77
CA SER A 66 -5.28 -6.49 1.89
C SER A 66 -6.67 -5.95 2.22
N ASN A 67 -7.44 -5.54 1.20
CA ASN A 67 -8.81 -5.06 1.37
C ASN A 67 -9.71 -6.15 1.94
N PHE A 68 -9.64 -7.37 1.38
CA PHE A 68 -10.40 -8.50 1.89
C PHE A 68 -10.12 -8.79 3.36
N MET A 69 -8.84 -8.77 3.78
CA MET A 69 -8.46 -8.96 5.18
C MET A 69 -9.02 -7.85 6.08
N VAL A 70 -8.90 -6.59 5.67
CA VAL A 70 -9.44 -5.44 6.44
C VAL A 70 -10.96 -5.55 6.60
N GLU A 71 -11.68 -5.84 5.51
CA GLU A 71 -13.14 -6.02 5.55
C GLU A 71 -13.55 -7.19 6.45
N HIS A 72 -12.79 -8.29 6.42
CA HIS A 72 -13.05 -9.45 7.26
C HIS A 72 -12.82 -9.13 8.74
N LEU A 73 -11.70 -8.47 9.07
CA LEU A 73 -11.41 -8.04 10.43
C LEU A 73 -12.48 -7.08 10.96
N GLN A 74 -12.89 -6.09 10.16
CA GLN A 74 -13.97 -5.18 10.52
C GLN A 74 -15.27 -5.92 10.82
N LYS A 75 -15.65 -6.94 10.03
CA LYS A 75 -16.85 -7.75 10.29
C LYS A 75 -16.75 -8.52 11.60
N MET A 76 -15.57 -9.03 11.97
CA MET A 76 -15.36 -9.74 13.24
C MET A 76 -15.50 -8.82 14.46
N GLU A 77 -14.92 -7.61 14.41
CA GLU A 77 -15.03 -6.62 15.49
C GLU A 77 -16.49 -6.25 15.80
N HIS A 78 -17.34 -6.16 14.77
CA HIS A 78 -18.77 -5.84 14.95
C HIS A 78 -19.63 -7.06 15.31
N GLY A 79 -19.14 -8.29 15.14
CA GLY A 79 -19.85 -9.54 15.44
C GLY A 79 -19.56 -10.13 16.83
N GLY A 80 -18.54 -9.65 17.53
CA GLY A 80 -18.13 -10.12 18.87
C GLY A 80 -18.74 -9.35 20.05
N GLY A 81 -19.69 -8.45 19.79
CA GLY A 81 -20.34 -7.57 20.78
C GLY A 81 -21.68 -8.05 21.33
N HIS A 82 -22.03 -9.34 21.19
CA HIS A 82 -23.17 -9.97 21.83
C HIS A 82 -22.76 -11.16 22.68
#